data_AF-C2ET32-F1
#
_entry.id   AF-C2ET32-F1
#
_cell.length_a   1.000
_cell.length_b   1.000
_cell.length_c   1.000
_cell.angle_alpha   90.00
_cell.angle_beta   90.00
_cell.angle_gamma   90.00
#
_symmetry.space_group_name_H-M   'P 1'
#
loop_
_entity.id
_entity.type
_entity.pdbx_description
1 polymer ?
#
loop_
_entity_poly.entity_id
_entity_poly.type
_entity_poly.pdbx_seq_one_letter_code
_entity_poly.pdbx_strand_id
1 'polypeptide(L)' 'RTEVAGMSVTAGVYGAAGHSSVDVKDDDGSRAGTVRDDAGSLGGYLNLVHTSSGLWADIVAQGTRHSMKASSDNNDFRAR' A
#
# COMPACT_ATOMS: atom_id res chain seq x y z
N ARG A 1 -3.89 -1.06 26.44
CA ARG A 1 -5.24 -1.65 26.50
C ARG A 1 -6.05 -0.78 27.45
N THR A 2 -7.12 -0.18 26.95
CA THR A 2 -7.99 0.72 27.72
C THR A 2 -9.35 0.05 27.81
N GLU A 3 -9.95 0.02 29.00
CA GLU A 3 -11.29 -0.53 29.20
C GLU A 3 -12.29 0.60 29.41
N VAL A 4 -13.33 0.67 28.59
CA VAL A 4 -14.37 1.70 28.65
C VAL A 4 -15.73 1.02 28.53
N ALA A 5 -16.58 1.13 29.56
CA ALA A 5 -17.94 0.59 29.57
C ALA A 5 -18.05 -0.89 29.12
N GLY A 6 -17.13 -1.76 29.55
CA GLY A 6 -17.12 -3.19 29.16
C GLY A 6 -16.49 -3.47 27.79
N MET A 7 -16.01 -2.44 27.08
CA MET A 7 -15.20 -2.59 25.86
C MET A 7 -13.71 -2.53 26.19
N SER A 8 -12.98 -3.58 25.80
CA SER A 8 -11.52 -3.58 25.70
C SER A 8 -11.11 -2.96 24.38
N VAL A 9 -10.31 -1.91 24.44
CA VAL A 9 -9.82 -1.16 23.28
C VAL A 9 -8.31 -1.32 23.18
N THR A 10 -7.84 -1.68 21.99
CA THR A 10 -6.42 -1.74 21.63
C THR A 10 -6.20 -0.91 20.38
N ALA A 11 -5.29 0.06 20.45
CA ALA A 11 -4.92 0.88 19.30
C ALA A 11 -3.41 0.77 19.05
N GLY A 12 -3.01 0.97 17.81
CA GLY A 12 -1.60 1.00 17.43
C GLY A 12 -1.38 1.71 16.11
N VAL A 13 -0.11 1.93 15.78
CA VAL A 13 0.35 2.47 14.51
C VAL A 13 1.28 1.48 13.83
N TYR A 14 1.30 1.49 12.51
CA TYR A 14 2.19 0.66 11.69
C TYR A 14 2.68 1.48 10.50
N GLY A 15 3.84 1.11 9.98
CA GLY A 15 4.39 1.69 8.75
C GLY A 15 5.02 0.61 7.88
N ALA A 16 5.02 0.83 6.57
CA ALA A 16 5.65 -0.05 5.60
C ALA A 16 6.38 0.74 4.52
N ALA A 17 7.42 0.15 3.96
CA ALA A 17 8.08 0.63 2.75
C ALA A 17 8.14 -0.53 1.74
N GLY A 18 7.74 -0.28 0.50
CA GLY A 18 7.71 -1.24 -0.58
C GLY A 18 8.38 -0.66 -1.82
N HIS A 19 9.16 -1.50 -2.51
CA HIS A 19 9.76 -1.19 -3.80
C HIS A 19 9.29 -2.24 -4.79
N SER A 20 8.74 -1.81 -5.92
CA SER A 20 8.34 -2.69 -7.02
C SER A 20 8.93 -2.23 -8.35
N SER A 21 9.31 -3.18 -9.20
CA SER A 21 9.75 -2.91 -10.56
C SER A 21 9.18 -3.95 -11.50
N VAL A 22 8.62 -3.48 -12.62
CA VAL A 22 8.03 -4.31 -13.67
C VAL A 22 8.72 -3.99 -14.98
N ASP A 23 9.25 -5.02 -15.65
CA ASP A 23 9.73 -4.91 -17.02
C ASP A 23 8.54 -4.95 -17.98
N VAL A 24 8.45 -3.96 -18.85
CA VAL A 24 7.46 -3.87 -19.92
C VAL A 24 8.07 -4.48 -21.18
N LYS A 25 7.32 -5.33 -21.85
CA LYS A 25 7.69 -5.93 -23.13
C LYS A 25 6.77 -5.42 -24.23
N ASP A 26 7.29 -5.36 -25.44
CA ASP A 26 6.50 -5.16 -26.65
C ASP A 26 5.71 -6.44 -26.98
N ASP A 27 4.72 -6.34 -27.85
CA ASP A 27 3.85 -7.46 -28.25
C ASP A 27 4.63 -8.62 -28.91
N ASP A 28 5.82 -8.33 -29.45
CA ASP A 28 6.75 -9.32 -30.02
C ASP A 28 7.68 -9.98 -28.97
N GLY A 29 7.54 -9.60 -27.69
CA GLY A 29 8.31 -10.11 -26.57
C GLY A 29 9.65 -9.41 -26.32
N SER A 30 10.01 -8.41 -27.13
CA SER A 30 11.21 -7.57 -26.91
C SER A 30 11.01 -6.60 -25.74
N ARG A 31 12.11 -6.07 -25.17
CA ARG A 31 12.04 -5.21 -23.98
C ARG A 31 11.66 -3.78 -24.38
N ALA A 32 10.52 -3.30 -23.88
CA ALA A 32 9.98 -1.97 -24.17
C ALA A 32 10.37 -0.92 -23.12
N GLY A 33 10.51 -1.32 -21.85
CA GLY A 33 10.86 -0.40 -20.78
C GLY A 33 10.74 -1.00 -19.38
N THR A 34 10.77 -0.13 -18.36
CA THR A 34 10.61 -0.51 -16.96
C THR A 34 9.71 0.49 -16.24
N VAL A 35 8.76 0.00 -15.43
CA VAL A 35 7.97 0.79 -14.48
C VAL A 35 8.46 0.47 -13.08
N ARG A 36 8.86 1.48 -12.31
CA ARG A 36 9.24 1.36 -10.90
C ARG A 36 8.25 2.14 -10.04
N ASP A 37 7.84 1.57 -8.92
CA ASP A 37 7.07 2.26 -7.89
C ASP A 37 7.71 2.05 -6.52
N ASP A 38 8.07 3.16 -5.89
CA ASP A 38 8.49 3.24 -4.50
C ASP A 38 7.30 3.71 -3.66
N ALA A 39 6.83 2.88 -2.73
CA ALA A 39 5.69 3.16 -1.89
C ALA A 39 6.09 3.19 -0.41
N GLY A 40 5.70 4.24 0.31
CA GLY A 40 5.79 4.30 1.77
C GLY A 40 4.40 4.47 2.36
N SER A 41 4.01 3.62 3.31
CA SER A 41 2.74 3.73 4.01
C SER A 41 2.91 3.92 5.51
N LEU A 42 1.96 4.65 6.09
CA LEU A 42 1.79 4.80 7.53
C LEU A 42 0.30 4.66 7.82
N GLY A 43 -0.03 3.86 8.83
CA GLY A 43 -1.41 3.64 9.24
C GLY A 43 -1.54 3.42 10.73
N GLY A 44 -2.78 3.38 11.17
CA GLY A 44 -3.16 3.03 12.52
C GLY A 44 -4.33 2.07 12.51
N TYR A 45 -4.52 1.42 13.65
CA TYR A 45 -5.64 0.53 13.87
C TYR A 45 -6.24 0.74 15.25
N LEU A 46 -7.52 0.40 15.37
CA LEU A 46 -8.29 0.40 16.59
C LEU A 46 -9.15 -0.87 16.61
N ASN A 47 -8.82 -1.76 17.52
CA ASN A 47 -9.59 -2.97 17.80
C ASN A 47 -10.41 -2.78 19.07
N LEU A 48 -11.70 -3.07 19.00
CA LEU A 48 -12.66 -3.00 20.10
C LEU A 48 -13.26 -4.38 20.34
N VAL A 49 -13.25 -4.83 21.59
CA VAL A 49 -13.86 -6.12 22.00
C VAL A 49 -14.73 -5.88 23.22
N HIS A 50 -16.04 -6.14 23.12
CA HIS A 50 -16.96 -6.06 24.24
C HIS A 50 -16.91 -7.37 25.05
N THR A 51 -16.44 -7.30 26.29
CA THR A 51 -16.05 -8.48 27.08
C THR A 51 -17.22 -9.36 27.49
N SER A 52 -18.43 -8.82 27.59
CA SER A 52 -19.62 -9.57 28.03
C SER A 52 -20.40 -10.20 26.88
N SER A 53 -20.48 -9.53 25.72
CA SER A 53 -21.20 -10.07 24.56
C SER A 53 -20.30 -10.80 23.56
N GLY A 54 -18.99 -10.62 23.66
CA GLY A 54 -18.01 -11.13 22.69
C GLY A 54 -18.06 -10.41 21.33
N LEU A 55 -18.84 -9.34 21.20
CA LEU A 55 -18.86 -8.52 19.99
C LEU A 55 -17.51 -7.83 19.80
N TRP A 56 -17.08 -7.72 18.55
CA TRP A 56 -15.81 -7.08 18.20
C TRP A 56 -15.98 -6.18 16.97
N ALA A 57 -15.13 -5.17 16.88
CA ALA A 57 -15.02 -4.28 15.72
C ALA A 57 -13.56 -3.89 15.53
N ASP A 58 -13.12 -3.82 14.27
CA ASP A 58 -11.78 -3.37 13.90
C ASP A 58 -11.90 -2.19 12.93
N ILE A 59 -11.09 -1.16 13.18
CA ILE A 59 -11.00 0.04 12.35
C ILE A 59 -9.55 0.22 11.96
N VAL A 60 -9.31 0.33 10.66
CA VAL A 60 -7.98 0.60 10.10
C VAL A 60 -8.01 1.87 9.26
N ALA A 61 -6.96 2.68 9.37
CA ALA A 61 -6.76 3.85 8.53
C ALA A 61 -5.29 3.89 8.08
N GLN A 62 -5.05 4.01 6.78
CA GLN A 62 -3.71 4.02 6.20
C GLN A 62 -3.59 5.11 5.13
N GLY A 63 -2.49 5.86 5.15
CA GLY A 63 -2.05 6.69 4.05
C GLY A 63 -0.81 6.08 3.39
N THR A 64 -0.80 6.00 2.06
CA THR A 64 0.35 5.55 1.27
C THR A 64 0.78 6.64 0.31
N ARG A 65 2.07 6.94 0.27
CA ARG A 65 2.69 7.79 -0.74
C ARG A 65 3.41 6.90 -1.75
N HIS A 66 3.10 7.09 -3.02
CA HIS A 66 3.73 6.41 -4.14
C HIS A 66 4.66 7.37 -4.91
N SER A 67 5.77 6.84 -5.40
CA SER A 67 6.74 7.53 -6.24
C SER A 67 7.02 6.65 -7.46
N MET A 68 6.28 6.93 -8.52
CA MET A 68 6.33 6.16 -9.76
C MET A 68 7.34 6.75 -10.74
N LYS A 69 8.16 5.90 -11.36
CA LYS A 69 9.08 6.24 -12.44
C LYS A 69 8.92 5.24 -13.58
N ALA A 70 8.60 5.72 -14.77
CA ALA A 70 8.58 4.93 -15.98
C ALA A 70 9.78 5.30 -16.87
N SER A 71 10.40 4.31 -17.49
CA SER A 71 11.47 4.47 -18.47
C SER A 71 11.14 3.64 -19.70
N SER A 72 11.29 4.22 -20.89
CA SER A 72 11.20 3.53 -22.18
C SER A 72 12.60 3.38 -22.78
N ASP A 73 12.88 2.22 -23.38
CA ASP A 73 14.16 2.00 -24.08
C ASP A 73 14.17 2.59 -25.50
N ASN A 74 13.02 3.03 -26.03
CA ASN A 74 12.91 3.62 -27.35
C ASN A 74 12.00 4.87 -27.34
N ASN A 75 12.58 6.04 -27.65
CA ASN A 75 11.88 7.31 -27.86
C ASN A 75 12.01 7.79 -29.33
N ASP A 76 12.21 6.90 -30.30
CA ASP A 76 12.28 7.28 -31.71
C ASP A 76 10.87 7.49 -32.29
N PHE A 77 10.38 8.73 -32.21
CA PHE A 77 9.25 9.17 -33.02
C PHE A 77 9.77 9.63 -34.38
N ARG A 78 9.91 8.70 -35.32
CA ARG A 78 9.97 9.06 -36.74
C ARG A 78 8.60 9.59 -37.17
N ALA A 79 8.42 10.91 -37.05
CA ALA A 79 7.43 11.62 -37.83
C ALA A 79 7.74 11.33 -39.31
N ARG A 80 6.81 10.64 -39.97
CA ARG A 80 6.82 10.48 -41.42
C ARG A 80 6.37 11.77 -42.06
#